data_AF-A0A519NNP0-F1
#
_entry.id   AF-A0A519NNP0-F1
#
_cell.length_a   1.000
_cell.length_b   1.000
_cell.length_c   1.000
_cell.angle_alpha   90.00
_cell.angle_beta   90.00
_cell.angle_gamma   90.00
#
_symmetry.space_group_name_H-M   'P 1'
#
loop_
_entity.id
_entity.type
_entity.pdbx_description
1 polymer ?
#
loop_
_entity_poly.entity_id
_entity_poly.type
_entity_poly.pdbx_seq_one_letter_code
_entity_poly.pdbx_strand_id
1 'polypeptide(L)'
;GQGLGGEAGACPFHGDCVEGLASGPAIAARAGFPAETLTRSDPVWDEVVHALAGLFHNLVLTTAPQRILIGGGIGMGQAHLLPRIRHAMSDSLAGYAQAGAIAKDLDAFIVNPTLGHRAGPMGALALAIAAIERPI
;
A
#
# COMPACT_ATOMS: atom_id res chain seq x y z
N GLY A 1 17.34 9.43 -27.74
CA GLY A 1 15.97 9.88 -27.40
C GLY A 1 15.78 9.68 -25.93
N GLN A 2 15.58 10.75 -25.18
CA GLN A 2 15.46 10.74 -23.72
C GLN A 2 14.12 10.12 -23.33
N GLY A 3 14.16 8.92 -22.75
CA GLY A 3 13.00 8.26 -22.16
C GLY A 3 12.64 8.91 -20.83
N LEU A 4 11.34 8.97 -20.55
CA LEU A 4 10.70 9.52 -19.35
C LEU A 4 11.46 9.12 -18.07
N GLY A 5 11.87 10.11 -17.27
CA GLY A 5 12.75 9.93 -16.11
C GLY A 5 12.08 9.21 -14.94
N GLY A 6 12.06 7.88 -14.96
CA GLY A 6 11.76 7.04 -13.81
C GLY A 6 12.97 6.97 -12.87
N GLU A 7 12.77 7.26 -11.59
CA GLU A 7 13.81 7.11 -10.57
C GLU A 7 14.18 5.63 -10.36
N ALA A 8 15.45 5.34 -10.06
CA ALA A 8 15.90 3.97 -9.83
C ALA A 8 15.26 3.39 -8.54
N GLY A 9 14.42 2.37 -8.69
CA GLY A 9 13.87 1.64 -7.55
C GLY A 9 14.84 0.63 -6.94
N ALA A 10 14.63 0.28 -5.67
CA ALA A 10 15.51 -0.60 -4.90
C ALA A 10 15.28 -2.11 -5.15
N CYS A 11 14.28 -2.49 -5.95
CA CYS A 11 14.00 -3.90 -6.20
C CYS A 11 15.06 -4.48 -7.16
N PRO A 12 15.81 -5.53 -6.77
CA PRO A 12 16.86 -6.08 -7.61
C PRO A 12 16.35 -6.81 -8.86
N PHE A 13 15.05 -7.12 -8.92
CA PHE A 13 14.43 -7.84 -10.02
C PHE A 13 13.81 -6.92 -11.07
N HIS A 14 13.15 -5.85 -10.62
CA HIS A 14 12.28 -5.05 -11.48
C HIS A 14 12.64 -3.56 -11.45
N GLY A 15 13.58 -3.13 -10.61
CA GLY A 15 13.89 -1.71 -10.43
C GLY A 15 12.75 -0.98 -9.74
N ASP A 16 11.97 -0.22 -10.51
CA ASP A 16 10.92 0.71 -10.08
C ASP A 16 9.53 0.08 -9.93
N CYS A 17 9.47 -1.20 -9.57
CA CYS A 17 8.19 -1.79 -9.16
C CYS A 17 7.70 -1.17 -7.83
N VAL A 18 6.45 -1.46 -7.44
CA VAL A 18 5.85 -0.90 -6.20
C VAL A 18 6.73 -1.13 -4.96
N GLU A 19 7.31 -2.32 -4.80
CA GLU A 19 8.25 -2.59 -3.71
C GLU A 19 9.54 -1.77 -3.83
N GLY A 20 10.09 -1.67 -5.04
CA GLY A 20 11.27 -0.88 -5.33
C GLY A 20 11.09 0.62 -5.13
N LEU A 21 9.85 1.10 -5.11
CA LEU A 21 9.54 2.52 -4.88
C LEU A 21 9.11 2.82 -3.44
N ALA A 22 8.34 1.93 -2.81
CA ALA A 22 7.62 2.23 -1.56
C ALA A 22 8.05 1.41 -0.33
N SER A 23 8.94 0.42 -0.49
CA SER A 23 9.41 -0.37 0.65
C SER A 23 10.29 0.46 1.60
N GLY A 24 10.42 0.01 2.85
CA GLY A 24 11.36 0.62 3.82
C GLY A 24 12.79 0.77 3.27
N PRO A 25 13.38 -0.28 2.66
CA PRO A 25 14.68 -0.17 1.99
C PRO A 25 14.71 0.84 0.84
N ALA A 26 13.66 0.92 0.02
CA ALA A 26 13.56 1.93 -1.04
C ALA A 26 13.52 3.35 -0.49
N ILE A 27 12.73 3.58 0.57
CA ILE A 27 12.65 4.85 1.27
C ILE A 27 14.01 5.22 1.87
N ALA A 28 14.67 4.28 2.55
CA ALA A 28 15.96 4.52 3.17
C ALA A 28 17.06 4.83 2.14
N ALA A 29 17.06 4.12 1.01
CA ALA A 29 17.98 4.39 -0.08
C ALA A 29 17.76 5.78 -0.70
N ARG A 30 16.50 6.23 -0.81
CA ARG A 30 16.14 7.52 -1.39
C ARG A 30 16.36 8.69 -0.44
N ALA A 31 15.91 8.56 0.81
CA ALA A 31 15.97 9.62 1.82
C ALA A 31 17.33 9.68 2.55
N GLY A 32 18.14 8.62 2.46
CA GLY A 32 19.40 8.49 3.19
C GLY A 32 19.22 8.12 4.67
N PHE A 33 17.99 8.03 5.16
CA PHE A 33 17.66 7.70 6.55
C PHE A 33 16.50 6.70 6.62
N PRO A 34 16.40 5.89 7.69
CA PRO A 34 15.26 5.00 7.89
C PRO A 34 13.93 5.75 7.90
N ALA A 35 12.89 5.14 7.32
CA ALA A 35 11.57 5.73 7.15
C ALA A 35 10.95 6.24 8.46
N GLU A 36 11.28 5.62 9.59
CA GLU A 36 10.79 5.97 10.94
C GLU A 36 11.33 7.31 11.45
N THR A 37 12.46 7.77 10.90
CA THR A 37 13.14 9.01 11.31
C THR A 37 12.73 10.22 10.49
N LEU A 38 12.03 10.00 9.37
CA LEU A 38 11.65 11.04 8.44
C LEU A 38 10.49 11.88 8.98
N THR A 39 10.52 13.16 8.65
CA THR A 39 9.42 14.07 8.98
C THR A 39 8.21 13.79 8.08
N ARG A 40 7.01 14.17 8.52
CA ARG A 40 5.78 13.98 7.72
C ARG A 40 5.76 14.77 6.40
N SER A 41 6.57 15.81 6.31
CA SER A 41 6.72 16.67 5.13
C SER A 41 7.86 16.25 4.21
N ASP A 42 8.54 15.15 4.51
CA ASP A 42 9.63 14.66 3.68
C ASP A 42 9.11 14.32 2.27
N PRO A 43 9.76 14.81 1.19
CA PRO A 43 9.29 14.60 -0.17
C PRO A 43 9.31 13.13 -0.61
N VAL A 44 10.07 12.25 0.07
CA VAL A 44 10.07 10.81 -0.24
C VAL A 44 8.67 10.20 -0.17
N TRP A 45 7.80 10.79 0.66
CA TRP A 45 6.44 10.31 0.84
C TRP A 45 5.56 10.52 -0.39
N ASP A 46 5.89 11.47 -1.26
CA ASP A 46 5.16 11.69 -2.51
C ASP A 46 5.26 10.45 -3.41
N GLU A 47 6.46 9.85 -3.48
CA GLU A 47 6.70 8.66 -4.31
C GLU A 47 6.12 7.39 -3.70
N VAL A 48 6.14 7.29 -2.37
CA VAL A 48 5.44 6.22 -1.65
C VAL A 48 3.94 6.31 -1.92
N VAL A 49 3.35 7.51 -1.85
CA VAL A 49 1.93 7.75 -2.12
C VAL A 49 1.60 7.41 -3.58
N HIS A 50 2.43 7.87 -4.53
CA HIS A 50 2.24 7.59 -5.96
C HIS A 50 2.25 6.09 -6.25
N ALA A 51 3.27 5.37 -5.79
CA ALA A 51 3.41 3.94 -6.03
C ALA A 51 2.26 3.12 -5.41
N LEU A 52 1.87 3.43 -4.17
CA LEU A 52 0.77 2.72 -3.49
C LEU A 52 -0.60 3.07 -4.06
N ALA A 53 -0.81 4.33 -4.47
CA ALA A 53 -2.04 4.72 -5.17
C ALA A 53 -2.20 3.95 -6.49
N GLY A 54 -1.12 3.83 -7.28
CA GLY A 54 -1.10 3.04 -8.51
C GLY A 54 -1.36 1.54 -8.25
N LEU A 55 -0.77 0.97 -7.20
CA LEU A 55 -1.07 -0.41 -6.78
C LEU A 55 -2.57 -0.59 -6.49
N PHE A 56 -3.15 0.30 -5.68
CA PHE A 56 -4.54 0.17 -5.26
C PHE A 56 -5.53 0.46 -6.38
N HIS A 57 -5.23 1.41 -7.27
CA HIS A 57 -5.95 1.59 -8.53
C HIS A 57 -6.04 0.26 -9.29
N ASN A 58 -4.90 -0.40 -9.50
CA ASN A 58 -4.84 -1.66 -10.23
C ASN A 58 -5.63 -2.77 -9.53
N LEU A 59 -5.56 -2.87 -8.19
CA LEU A 59 -6.38 -3.82 -7.44
C LEU A 59 -7.88 -3.53 -7.60
N VAL A 60 -8.30 -2.27 -7.51
CA VAL A 60 -9.71 -1.89 -7.70
C VAL A 60 -10.22 -2.35 -9.06
N LEU A 61 -9.48 -2.06 -10.12
CA LEU A 61 -9.90 -2.40 -11.48
C LEU A 61 -9.82 -3.89 -11.81
N THR A 62 -8.91 -4.62 -11.14
CA THR A 62 -8.66 -6.03 -11.46
C THR A 62 -9.51 -6.99 -10.63
N THR A 63 -9.71 -6.69 -9.34
CA THR A 63 -10.32 -7.65 -8.40
C THR A 63 -11.61 -7.15 -7.75
N ALA A 64 -12.00 -5.89 -7.97
CA ALA A 64 -13.20 -5.30 -7.36
C ALA A 64 -13.33 -5.58 -5.85
N PRO A 65 -12.29 -5.29 -5.04
CA PRO A 65 -12.27 -5.64 -3.63
C PRO A 65 -13.30 -4.80 -2.87
N GLN A 66 -13.89 -5.38 -1.82
CA GLN A 66 -14.79 -4.63 -0.93
C GLN A 66 -14.03 -3.74 0.06
N ARG A 67 -12.81 -4.16 0.47
CA ARG A 67 -11.88 -3.42 1.32
C ARG A 67 -10.44 -3.84 1.04
N ILE A 68 -9.50 -2.96 1.32
CA ILE A 68 -8.06 -3.19 1.25
C ILE A 68 -7.48 -2.97 2.65
N LEU A 69 -6.76 -3.95 3.17
CA LEU A 69 -6.09 -3.85 4.48
C LEU A 69 -4.58 -3.68 4.27
N ILE A 70 -4.01 -2.57 4.76
CA ILE A 70 -2.57 -2.29 4.66
C ILE A 70 -1.87 -2.45 6.01
N GLY A 71 -0.99 -3.46 6.08
CA GLY A 71 -0.12 -3.73 7.22
C GLY A 71 1.31 -3.20 7.04
N GLY A 72 2.24 -3.73 7.83
CA GLY A 72 3.67 -3.42 7.74
C GLY A 72 4.09 -2.09 8.38
N GLY A 73 5.39 -1.88 8.50
CA GLY A 73 5.98 -0.71 9.17
C GLY A 73 5.60 0.62 8.51
N ILE A 74 5.52 0.67 7.18
CA ILE A 74 5.10 1.88 6.46
C ILE A 74 3.59 2.10 6.62
N GLY A 75 2.76 1.10 6.29
CA GLY A 75 1.31 1.23 6.32
C GLY A 75 0.72 1.49 7.71
N MET A 76 1.35 0.98 8.78
CA MET A 76 0.87 1.15 10.15
C MET A 76 1.70 2.14 10.98
N GLY A 77 2.97 2.36 10.64
CA GLY A 77 3.86 3.27 11.37
C GLY A 77 3.75 4.73 10.92
N GLN A 78 3.22 5.00 9.73
CA GLN A 78 3.11 6.33 9.15
C GLN A 78 1.65 6.73 8.91
N ALA A 79 0.92 7.05 9.98
CA ALA A 79 -0.53 7.31 9.95
C ALA A 79 -0.97 8.42 8.97
N HIS A 80 -0.07 9.33 8.60
CA HIS A 80 -0.36 10.41 7.64
C HIS A 80 -0.45 9.94 6.18
N LEU A 81 0.04 8.73 5.85
CA LEU A 81 0.07 8.23 4.48
C LEU A 81 -1.30 7.72 4.01
N LEU A 82 -2.07 7.06 4.88
CA LEU A 82 -3.35 6.45 4.47
C LEU A 82 -4.32 7.45 3.83
N PRO A 83 -4.59 8.63 4.44
CA PRO A 83 -5.43 9.64 3.81
C PRO A 83 -4.89 10.10 2.45
N ARG A 84 -3.58 10.29 2.33
CA ARG A 84 -2.93 10.72 1.08
C ARG A 84 -3.06 9.67 -0.02
N ILE A 85 -2.82 8.40 0.30
CA ILE A 85 -2.93 7.28 -0.63
C ILE A 85 -4.37 7.09 -1.09
N ARG A 86 -5.33 7.16 -0.15
CA ARG A 86 -6.77 7.10 -0.44
C ARG A 86 -7.18 8.15 -1.47
N HIS A 87 -6.82 9.41 -1.23
CA HIS A 87 -7.13 10.50 -2.15
C HIS A 87 -6.46 10.30 -3.51
N ALA A 88 -5.15 10.04 -3.54
CA ALA A 88 -4.42 9.83 -4.79
C ALA A 88 -4.98 8.64 -5.61
N MET A 89 -5.37 7.55 -4.94
CA MET A 89 -6.02 6.41 -5.60
C MET A 89 -7.40 6.80 -6.15
N SER A 90 -8.24 7.49 -5.36
CA SER A 90 -9.56 7.95 -5.81
C SER A 90 -9.45 8.88 -7.02
N ASP A 91 -8.51 9.83 -6.99
CA ASP A 91 -8.24 10.76 -8.08
C ASP A 91 -7.79 10.01 -9.34
N SER A 92 -6.91 9.01 -9.19
CA SER A 92 -6.42 8.18 -10.30
C SER A 92 -7.52 7.37 -10.99
N LEU A 93 -8.60 7.03 -10.28
CA LEU A 93 -9.73 6.31 -10.85
C LEU A 93 -10.63 7.23 -11.69
N ALA A 94 -10.52 8.55 -11.54
CA ALA A 94 -11.24 9.55 -12.34
C ALA A 94 -12.76 9.28 -12.48
N GLY A 95 -13.39 8.74 -11.44
CA GLY A 95 -14.82 8.43 -11.42
C GLY A 95 -15.23 7.15 -12.17
N TYR A 96 -14.29 6.33 -12.63
CA TYR A 96 -14.57 5.09 -13.35
C TYR A 96 -14.97 3.91 -12.42
N ALA A 97 -15.84 3.02 -12.92
CA ALA A 97 -16.28 1.80 -12.24
C ALA A 97 -16.81 2.05 -10.81
N GLN A 98 -16.27 1.33 -9.81
CA GLN A 98 -16.70 1.41 -8.41
C GLN A 98 -16.20 2.68 -7.70
N ALA A 99 -15.46 3.56 -8.38
CA ALA A 99 -14.91 4.78 -7.79
C ALA A 99 -15.96 5.64 -7.10
N GLY A 100 -17.17 5.78 -7.69
CA GLY A 100 -18.25 6.55 -7.07
C GLY A 100 -18.79 5.93 -5.77
N ALA A 101 -18.70 4.60 -5.60
CA ALA A 101 -19.06 3.93 -4.35
C ALA A 101 -17.92 4.01 -3.33
N ILE A 102 -16.68 3.81 -3.79
CA ILE A 102 -15.46 3.91 -2.97
C ILE A 102 -15.32 5.33 -2.39
N ALA A 103 -15.53 6.37 -3.22
CA ALA A 103 -15.41 7.76 -2.81
C ALA A 103 -16.40 8.18 -1.71
N LYS A 104 -17.55 7.48 -1.58
CA LYS A 104 -18.53 7.77 -0.52
C LYS A 104 -18.06 7.36 0.87
N ASP A 105 -17.19 6.36 0.95
CA ASP A 105 -16.66 5.83 2.22
C ASP A 105 -15.18 5.45 2.08
N LEU A 106 -14.41 6.42 1.60
CA LEU A 106 -13.01 6.23 1.26
C LEU A 106 -12.17 5.86 2.50
N ASP A 107 -12.56 6.38 3.66
CA ASP A 107 -11.90 6.13 4.93
C ASP A 107 -12.09 4.70 5.46
N ALA A 108 -13.19 4.02 5.08
CA ALA A 108 -13.40 2.62 5.42
C ALA A 108 -12.87 1.64 4.36
N PHE A 109 -12.45 2.15 3.19
CA PHE A 109 -12.05 1.31 2.06
C PHE A 109 -10.61 0.80 2.17
N ILE A 110 -9.63 1.69 2.32
CA ILE A 110 -8.22 1.31 2.60
C ILE A 110 -7.96 1.56 4.08
N VAL A 111 -7.79 0.51 4.88
CA VAL A 111 -7.66 0.61 6.34
C VAL A 111 -6.49 -0.19 6.88
N ASN A 112 -6.07 0.07 8.11
CA ASN A 112 -5.16 -0.84 8.80
C ASN A 112 -5.91 -2.08 9.31
N PRO A 113 -5.25 -3.24 9.42
CA PRO A 113 -5.86 -4.41 10.04
C PRO A 113 -6.23 -4.15 11.49
N THR A 114 -7.46 -4.52 11.90
CA THR A 114 -7.92 -4.38 13.29
C THR A 114 -7.09 -5.25 14.27
N LEU A 115 -6.53 -6.35 13.79
CA LEU A 115 -5.62 -7.20 14.56
C LEU A 115 -4.18 -6.65 14.64
N GLY A 116 -3.88 -5.54 13.93
CA GLY A 116 -2.56 -4.94 13.85
C GLY A 116 -1.49 -5.96 13.44
N HIS A 117 -0.36 -5.96 14.16
CA HIS A 117 0.73 -6.91 13.97
C HIS A 117 0.34 -8.39 14.18
N ARG A 118 -0.82 -8.67 14.79
CA ARG A 118 -1.31 -10.04 14.99
C ARG A 118 -2.05 -10.60 13.78
N ALA A 119 -2.35 -9.80 12.75
CA ALA A 119 -3.10 -10.27 11.58
C ALA A 119 -2.45 -11.51 10.92
N GLY A 120 -1.13 -11.50 10.74
CA GLY A 120 -0.38 -12.65 10.21
C GLY A 120 -0.44 -13.89 11.12
N PRO A 121 0.03 -13.80 12.38
CA PRO A 121 -0.02 -14.92 13.32
C PRO A 121 -1.42 -15.51 13.54
N MET A 122 -2.46 -14.66 13.62
CA MET A 122 -3.84 -15.14 13.77
C MET A 122 -4.35 -15.83 12.50
N GLY A 123 -3.91 -15.39 11.32
CA GLY A 123 -4.19 -16.10 10.07
C GLY A 123 -3.63 -17.51 10.05
N ALA A 124 -2.41 -17.73 10.59
CA ALA A 124 -1.83 -19.07 10.70
C ALA A 124 -2.63 -19.98 11.63
N LEU A 125 -3.12 -19.46 12.76
CA LEU A 125 -4.01 -20.21 13.66
C LEU A 125 -5.35 -20.53 12.98
N ALA A 126 -5.92 -19.58 12.23
CA ALA A 126 -7.16 -19.80 11.47
C ALA A 126 -6.99 -20.91 10.43
N LEU A 127 -5.85 -20.97 9.73
CA LEU A 127 -5.52 -22.06 8.82
C LEU A 127 -5.42 -23.42 9.55
N ALA A 128 -4.82 -23.46 10.75
CA ALA A 128 -4.74 -24.68 11.55
C ALA A 128 -6.12 -25.18 12.00
N ILE A 129 -7.00 -24.27 12.45
CA ILE A 129 -8.40 -24.59 12.80
C ILE A 129 -9.13 -25.15 11.57
N ALA A 130 -9.02 -24.48 10.42
CA ALA A 130 -9.66 -24.92 9.19
C ALA A 130 -9.19 -26.31 8.73
N ALA A 131 -7.92 -26.65 8.93
CA ALA A 131 -7.37 -27.97 8.62
C ALA A 131 -7.90 -29.07 9.54
N ILE A 132 -8.19 -28.76 10.81
CA ILE A 132 -8.82 -29.69 11.76
C ILE A 132 -10.30 -29.90 11.41
N GLU A 133 -11.01 -28.82 11.04
CA GLU A 133 -12.44 -28.85 10.76
C GLU A 133 -12.80 -29.44 9.39
N ARG A 134 -11.87 -29.39 8.43
CA ARG A 134 -12.03 -29.99 7.10
C ARG A 134 -10.97 -31.08 6.89
N PRO A 135 -11.11 -32.25 7.55
CA PRO A 135 -10.24 -33.37 7.26
C PRO A 135 -10.38 -33.74 5.77
N ILE A 136 -9.24 -33.72 5.09
CA ILE A 136 -9.06 -34.21 3.70
C ILE A 136 -9.54 -35.64 3.53
#